data_AF-A0A1I7TUU0-F1
#
_entry.id   AF-A0A1I7TUU0-F1
#
_cell.length_a   1.000
_cell.length_b   1.000
_cell.length_c   1.000
_cell.angle_alpha   90.00
_cell.angle_beta   90.00
_cell.angle_gamma   90.00
#
_symmetry.space_group_name_H-M   'P 1'
#
loop_
_entity.id
_entity.type
_entity.pdbx_description
1 polymer ?
#
loop_
_entity_poly.entity_id
_entity_poly.type
_entity_poly.pdbx_seq_one_letter_code
_entity_poly.pdbx_strand_id
1 'polypeptide(L)'
;MSHLIVGLIGMIFSVWMIIGCFFALPNELYATLTHCLIIIAIGLFTIFYCLFGNFGTRLYIQLPHRSTNAILFFGITHLTLPILFPVLYSPLFIILLLSSYSFCVDAYSCIFTEHYMLCRHIGRHARNPREPRVIHHVAVRRIYNRTGKVLPEGFVFDDEWRR
;
A
#
# COMPACT_ATOMS: atom_id res chain seq x y z
N MET A 1 1.43 8.44 9.43
CA MET A 1 1.32 7.05 8.90
C MET A 1 -0.09 6.55 8.58
N SER A 2 -1.13 6.91 9.34
CA SER A 2 -2.46 6.28 9.21
C SER A 2 -3.08 6.37 7.82
N HIS A 3 -2.97 7.52 7.13
CA HIS A 3 -3.50 7.69 5.77
C HIS A 3 -2.85 6.73 4.77
N LEU A 4 -1.54 6.47 4.89
CA LEU A 4 -0.80 5.62 3.97
C LEU A 4 -1.23 4.15 4.11
N ILE A 5 -1.37 3.68 5.35
CA ILE A 5 -1.87 2.33 5.64
C ILE A 5 -3.31 2.17 5.13
N VAL A 6 -4.17 3.17 5.38
CA VAL A 6 -5.55 3.19 4.87
C VAL A 6 -5.57 3.17 3.33
N GLY A 7 -4.69 3.93 2.68
CA GLY A 7 -4.51 3.91 1.22
C GLY A 7 -4.13 2.53 0.69
N LEU A 8 -3.13 1.86 1.30
CA LEU A 8 -2.75 0.51 0.90
C LEU A 8 -3.87 -0.51 1.08
N ILE A 9 -4.54 -0.50 2.24
CA ILE A 9 -5.66 -1.41 2.52
C ILE A 9 -6.82 -1.18 1.54
N GLY A 10 -7.13 0.08 1.25
CA GLY A 10 -8.18 0.44 0.30
C GLY A 10 -7.85 0.03 -1.15
N MET A 11 -6.59 0.14 -1.56
CA MET A 11 -6.13 -0.37 -2.86
C MET A 11 -6.25 -1.89 -2.94
N ILE A 12 -5.86 -2.62 -1.89
CA ILE A 12 -6.04 -4.09 -1.79
C ILE A 12 -7.53 -4.42 -1.97
N PHE A 13 -8.41 -3.82 -1.16
CA PHE A 13 -9.84 -4.07 -1.23
C PHE A 13 -10.42 -3.82 -2.63
N SER A 14 -10.03 -2.72 -3.27
CA SER A 14 -10.49 -2.37 -4.61
C SER A 14 -10.05 -3.41 -5.66
N VAL A 15 -8.80 -3.89 -5.60
CA VAL A 15 -8.30 -4.94 -6.50
C VAL A 15 -9.08 -6.25 -6.31
N TRP A 16 -9.35 -6.64 -5.07
CA TRP A 16 -10.12 -7.85 -4.78
C TRP A 16 -11.58 -7.76 -5.22
N MET A 17 -12.21 -6.58 -5.14
CA MET A 17 -13.54 -6.38 -5.71
C MET A 17 -13.53 -6.56 -7.23
N ILE A 18 -12.53 -6.02 -7.92
CA ILE A 18 -12.39 -6.18 -9.38
C ILE A 18 -12.19 -7.67 -9.73
N ILE A 19 -11.33 -8.37 -8.99
CA ILE A 19 -11.13 -9.82 -9.14
C ILE A 19 -12.46 -10.58 -8.98
N GLY A 20 -13.20 -10.31 -7.90
CA GLY A 20 -14.50 -10.93 -7.65
C GLY A 20 -15.51 -10.68 -8.77
N CYS A 21 -15.52 -9.47 -9.34
CA CYS A 21 -16.36 -9.14 -10.48
C CYS A 21 -15.99 -9.95 -11.74
N PHE A 22 -14.70 -10.19 -11.99
CA PHE A 22 -14.26 -11.05 -13.10
C PHE A 22 -14.67 -12.52 -12.93
N PHE A 23 -14.84 -13.02 -11.71
CA PHE A 23 -15.44 -14.32 -11.47
C PHE A 23 -16.97 -14.33 -11.72
N ALA A 24 -17.66 -13.23 -11.47
CA ALA A 24 -19.11 -13.14 -11.61
C ALA A 24 -19.56 -12.99 -13.08
N LEU A 25 -18.78 -12.26 -13.90
CA LEU A 25 -19.13 -11.96 -15.30
C LEU A 25 -19.42 -13.20 -16.18
N PRO A 26 -18.59 -14.27 -16.18
CA PRO A 26 -18.83 -15.45 -17.01
C PRO A 26 -20.08 -16.25 -16.61
N ASN A 27 -20.56 -16.08 -15.37
CA ASN A 27 -21.74 -16.78 -14.85
C ASN A 27 -23.04 -16.00 -15.09
N GLU A 28 -22.97 -14.88 -15.83
CA GLU A 28 -24.07 -13.92 -16.07
C GLU A 28 -24.78 -13.44 -14.78
N LEU A 29 -24.13 -13.61 -13.63
CA LEU A 29 -24.64 -13.19 -12.33
C LEU A 29 -24.70 -11.67 -12.28
N TYR A 30 -25.92 -11.12 -12.37
CA TYR A 30 -26.21 -9.69 -12.24
C TYR A 30 -25.25 -8.80 -13.05
N ALA A 31 -25.13 -9.07 -14.35
CA ALA A 31 -24.13 -8.44 -15.23
C ALA A 31 -24.06 -6.91 -15.07
N THR A 32 -25.20 -6.21 -15.04
CA THR A 32 -25.23 -4.74 -14.83
C THR A 32 -24.63 -4.32 -13.49
N LEU A 33 -24.98 -5.00 -12.41
CA LEU A 33 -24.44 -4.74 -11.07
C LEU A 33 -22.92 -4.94 -11.05
N THR A 34 -22.45 -6.03 -11.66
CA THR A 34 -21.03 -6.38 -11.74
C THR A 34 -20.24 -5.30 -12.49
N HIS A 35 -20.77 -4.77 -13.60
CA HIS A 35 -20.13 -3.65 -14.31
C HIS A 35 -20.09 -2.37 -13.46
N CYS A 36 -21.19 -2.04 -12.77
CA CYS A 36 -21.22 -0.89 -11.86
C CYS A 36 -20.19 -1.02 -10.74
N LEU A 37 -20.06 -2.21 -10.14
CA LEU A 37 -19.08 -2.48 -9.08
C LEU A 37 -17.63 -2.33 -9.57
N ILE A 38 -17.32 -2.75 -10.80
CA ILE A 38 -15.99 -2.53 -11.39
C ILE A 38 -15.67 -1.04 -11.49
N ILE A 39 -16.61 -0.23 -12.00
CA ILE A 39 -16.41 1.23 -12.13
C ILE A 39 -16.20 1.87 -10.75
N ILE A 40 -17.02 1.49 -9.76
CA ILE A 40 -16.88 1.95 -8.38
C ILE A 40 -15.52 1.55 -7.81
N ALA A 41 -15.08 0.31 -8.02
CA ALA A 41 -13.80 -0.19 -7.54
C ALA A 41 -12.61 0.58 -8.14
N ILE A 42 -12.65 0.90 -9.44
CA ILE A 42 -11.62 1.72 -10.10
C ILE A 42 -11.60 3.14 -9.51
N GLY A 43 -12.77 3.74 -9.28
CA GLY A 43 -12.89 5.04 -8.62
C GLY A 43 -12.29 5.03 -7.21
N LEU A 44 -12.65 4.04 -6.40
CA LEU A 44 -12.10 3.85 -5.05
C LEU A 44 -10.59 3.62 -5.08
N PHE A 45 -10.10 2.79 -6.00
CA PHE A 45 -8.67 2.55 -6.17
C PHE A 45 -7.90 3.86 -6.38
N THR A 46 -8.43 4.74 -7.25
CA THR A 46 -7.83 6.05 -7.55
C THR A 46 -7.75 6.93 -6.30
N ILE A 47 -8.83 6.98 -5.52
CA ILE A 47 -8.89 7.75 -4.27
C ILE A 47 -7.86 7.23 -3.27
N PHE A 48 -7.81 5.91 -3.07
CA PHE A 48 -6.86 5.29 -2.15
C PHE A 48 -5.41 5.42 -2.60
N TYR A 49 -5.15 5.41 -3.90
CA TYR A 49 -3.83 5.69 -4.46
C TYR A 49 -3.37 7.12 -4.17
N CYS A 50 -4.26 8.10 -4.33
CA CYS A 50 -3.97 9.50 -3.96
C CYS A 50 -3.69 9.65 -2.46
N LEU A 51 -4.46 8.95 -1.62
CA LEU A 51 -4.26 8.94 -0.17
C LEU A 51 -2.91 8.30 0.22
N PHE A 52 -2.55 7.18 -0.41
CA PHE A 52 -1.28 6.49 -0.23
C PHE A 52 -0.10 7.39 -0.61
N GLY A 53 -0.16 8.02 -1.79
CA GLY A 53 0.89 8.89 -2.30
C GLY A 53 0.99 10.24 -1.59
N ASN A 54 0.09 10.51 -0.63
CA ASN A 54 -0.04 11.81 0.05
C ASN A 54 -0.12 12.97 -0.97
N PHE A 55 -0.89 12.75 -2.05
CA PHE A 55 -0.94 13.64 -3.20
C PHE A 55 -1.46 15.02 -2.79
N GLY A 56 -0.87 16.08 -3.37
CA GLY A 56 -1.18 17.46 -3.01
C GLY A 56 -0.39 18.01 -1.82
N THR A 57 0.49 17.22 -1.21
CA THR A 57 1.42 17.70 -0.17
C THR A 57 2.86 17.80 -0.69
N ARG A 58 3.74 18.44 0.10
CA ARG A 58 5.18 18.54 -0.22
C ARG A 58 5.99 17.32 0.26
N LEU A 59 5.35 16.39 0.96
CA LEU A 59 6.02 15.30 1.68
C LEU A 59 5.43 13.96 1.30
N TYR A 60 6.28 12.97 1.07
CA TYR A 60 5.88 11.56 1.00
C TYR A 60 6.63 10.75 2.04
N ILE A 61 6.07 9.61 2.37
CA ILE A 61 6.70 8.65 3.26
C ILE A 61 7.47 7.67 2.39
N GLN A 62 8.75 7.47 2.69
CA GLN A 62 9.49 6.36 2.12
C GLN A 62 9.01 5.06 2.78
N LEU A 63 8.60 4.10 1.95
CA LEU A 63 8.19 2.79 2.43
C LEU A 63 9.32 2.15 3.26
N PRO A 64 8.98 1.56 4.41
CA PRO A 64 9.95 0.83 5.21
C PRO A 64 10.43 -0.42 4.46
N HIS A 65 11.49 -1.04 4.97
CA HIS A 65 12.00 -2.27 4.39
C HIS A 65 10.90 -3.35 4.31
N ARG A 66 10.89 -4.09 3.18
CA ARG A 66 9.91 -5.16 2.97
C ARG A 66 10.20 -6.33 3.91
N SER A 67 9.19 -6.75 4.66
CA SER A 67 9.34 -7.88 5.58
C SER A 67 9.48 -9.18 4.81
N THR A 68 10.55 -9.93 5.05
CA THR A 68 10.77 -11.26 4.45
C THR A 68 9.62 -12.22 4.77
N ASN A 69 9.08 -12.15 5.99
CA ASN A 69 7.94 -12.97 6.40
C ASN A 69 6.67 -12.61 5.60
N ALA A 70 6.44 -11.32 5.35
CA ALA A 70 5.32 -10.86 4.55
C ALA A 70 5.46 -11.29 3.08
N ILE A 71 6.66 -11.13 2.50
CA ILE A 71 6.98 -11.58 1.14
C ILE A 71 6.64 -13.06 1.00
N LEU A 72 7.10 -13.90 1.94
CA LEU A 72 6.86 -15.33 1.89
C LEU A 72 5.36 -15.66 2.04
N PHE A 73 4.72 -15.14 3.09
CA PHE A 73 3.31 -15.42 3.38
C PHE A 73 2.41 -14.99 2.23
N PHE A 74 2.47 -13.72 1.82
CA PHE A 74 1.63 -13.24 0.73
C PHE A 74 2.03 -13.82 -0.61
N GLY A 75 3.31 -14.13 -0.83
CA GLY A 75 3.78 -14.79 -2.05
C GLY A 75 3.13 -16.15 -2.22
N ILE A 76 3.14 -16.98 -1.18
CA ILE A 76 2.47 -18.29 -1.18
C ILE A 76 0.97 -18.11 -1.45
N THR A 77 0.29 -17.22 -0.70
CA THR A 77 -1.16 -17.02 -0.86
C THR A 77 -1.56 -16.53 -2.26
N HIS A 78 -0.76 -15.65 -2.87
CA HIS A 78 -1.06 -15.13 -4.21
C HIS A 78 -0.67 -16.14 -5.30
N LEU A 79 0.28 -17.05 -5.06
CA LEU A 79 0.61 -18.12 -6.01
C LEU A 79 -0.42 -19.26 -6.01
N THR A 80 -1.03 -19.58 -4.87
CA THR A 80 -2.00 -20.70 -4.79
C THR A 80 -3.29 -20.44 -5.55
N LEU A 81 -3.78 -19.20 -5.58
CA LEU A 81 -5.02 -18.84 -6.25
C LEU A 81 -5.05 -19.14 -7.76
N PRO A 82 -4.08 -18.68 -8.57
CA PRO A 82 -4.08 -18.97 -10.00
C PRO A 82 -3.90 -20.47 -10.27
N ILE A 83 -3.18 -21.21 -9.42
CA ILE A 83 -3.05 -22.67 -9.51
C ILE A 83 -4.41 -23.35 -9.32
N LEU A 84 -5.19 -22.92 -8.32
CA LEU A 84 -6.50 -23.50 -8.01
C LEU A 84 -7.58 -23.11 -9.01
N PHE A 85 -7.42 -21.97 -9.70
CA PHE A 85 -8.42 -21.42 -10.60
C PHE A 85 -7.81 -21.06 -11.97
N PRO A 86 -7.57 -22.04 -12.85
CA PRO A 86 -6.93 -21.83 -14.16
C PRO A 86 -7.71 -20.88 -15.09
N VAL A 87 -9.01 -20.71 -14.86
CA VAL A 87 -9.86 -19.71 -15.54
C VAL A 87 -9.34 -18.27 -15.38
N LEU A 88 -8.43 -18.06 -14.43
CA LEU A 88 -7.82 -16.78 -14.12
C LEU A 88 -6.48 -16.53 -14.83
N TYR A 89 -6.08 -17.36 -15.79
CA TYR A 89 -4.87 -17.13 -16.61
C TYR A 89 -5.06 -16.04 -17.67
N SER A 90 -5.72 -14.94 -17.30
CA SER A 90 -5.77 -13.72 -18.07
C SER A 90 -4.59 -12.82 -17.69
N PRO A 91 -3.92 -12.15 -18.65
CA PRO A 91 -2.89 -11.17 -18.36
C PRO A 91 -3.35 -10.10 -17.36
N LEU A 92 -4.62 -9.68 -17.46
CA LEU A 92 -5.20 -8.68 -16.57
C LEU A 92 -5.29 -9.20 -15.13
N PHE A 93 -5.71 -10.45 -14.96
CA PHE A 93 -5.77 -11.07 -13.63
C PHE A 93 -4.39 -11.20 -13.00
N ILE A 94 -3.38 -11.61 -13.77
CA ILE A 94 -1.99 -11.70 -13.29
C ILE A 94 -1.49 -10.33 -12.80
N ILE A 95 -1.78 -9.27 -13.54
CA ILE A 95 -1.43 -7.90 -13.15
C ILE A 95 -2.13 -7.50 -11.85
N LEU A 96 -3.45 -7.75 -11.74
CA LEU A 96 -4.21 -7.46 -10.53
C LEU A 96 -3.66 -8.21 -9.33
N LEU A 97 -3.37 -9.50 -9.49
CA LEU A 97 -2.85 -10.34 -8.42
C LEU A 97 -1.45 -9.91 -7.97
N LEU A 98 -0.56 -9.58 -8.91
CA LEU A 98 0.77 -9.06 -8.61
C LEU A 98 0.71 -7.70 -7.91
N SER A 99 -0.23 -6.85 -8.32
CA SER A 99 -0.48 -5.56 -7.65
C SER A 99 -0.97 -5.76 -6.22
N SER A 100 -1.96 -6.63 -6.01
CA SER A 100 -2.46 -7.01 -4.68
C SER A 100 -1.35 -7.54 -3.80
N TYR A 101 -0.50 -8.43 -4.33
CA TYR A 101 0.65 -8.95 -3.61
C TYR A 101 1.57 -7.83 -3.12
N SER A 102 1.92 -6.90 -4.02
CA SER A 102 2.79 -5.77 -3.69
C SER A 102 2.18 -4.89 -2.60
N PHE A 103 0.89 -4.57 -2.72
CA PHE A 103 0.18 -3.77 -1.72
C PHE A 103 0.06 -4.48 -0.37
N CYS A 104 -0.17 -5.80 -0.34
CA CYS A 104 -0.22 -6.59 0.89
C CYS A 104 1.12 -6.56 1.63
N VAL A 105 2.22 -6.78 0.91
CA VAL A 105 3.57 -6.74 1.49
C VAL A 105 3.88 -5.34 2.03
N ASP A 106 3.60 -4.30 1.26
CA ASP A 106 3.86 -2.92 1.67
C ASP A 106 2.97 -2.53 2.87
N ALA A 107 1.69 -2.93 2.88
CA ALA A 107 0.78 -2.68 4.00
C ALA A 107 1.27 -3.34 5.28
N TYR A 108 1.66 -4.61 5.19
CA TYR A 108 2.22 -5.35 6.32
C TYR A 108 3.48 -4.67 6.85
N SER A 109 4.42 -4.35 5.95
CA SER A 109 5.63 -3.63 6.32
C SER A 109 5.33 -2.29 7.00
N CYS A 110 4.36 -1.52 6.52
CA CYS A 110 3.96 -0.27 7.17
C CYS A 110 3.26 -0.47 8.53
N ILE A 111 2.52 -1.56 8.71
CA ILE A 111 1.86 -1.87 9.99
C ILE A 111 2.89 -2.21 11.06
N PHE A 112 3.89 -3.03 10.70
CA PHE A 112 4.86 -3.58 11.64
C PHE A 112 6.20 -2.83 11.69
N THR A 113 6.38 -1.77 10.90
CA THR A 113 7.60 -0.98 10.97
C THR A 113 7.72 -0.22 12.29
N GLU A 114 8.93 -0.20 12.86
CA GLU A 114 9.25 0.56 14.06
C GLU A 114 9.49 2.04 13.74
N HIS A 115 9.98 2.32 12.53
CA HIS A 115 10.35 3.65 12.08
C HIS A 115 10.14 3.83 10.58
N TYR A 116 10.11 5.07 10.13
CA TYR A 116 10.03 5.43 8.71
C TYR A 116 10.70 6.76 8.44
N MET A 117 10.95 7.04 7.17
CA MET A 117 11.55 8.31 6.73
C MET A 117 10.49 9.17 6.05
N LEU A 118 10.44 10.44 6.46
CA LEU A 118 9.62 11.45 5.82
C LEU A 118 10.48 12.20 4.80
N CYS A 119 10.09 12.11 3.53
CA CYS A 119 10.85 12.61 2.40
C CYS A 119 10.12 13.77 1.72
N ARG A 120 10.88 14.71 1.15
CA ARG A 120 10.31 15.78 0.32
C ARG A 120 10.09 15.32 -1.10
N HIS A 121 8.96 15.69 -1.69
CA HIS A 121 8.82 15.64 -3.14
C HIS A 121 9.81 16.62 -3.78
N ILE A 122 10.80 16.10 -4.50
CA ILE A 122 11.68 16.93 -5.33
C ILE A 122 10.90 17.28 -6.60
N GLY A 123 10.56 18.57 -6.73
CA GLY A 123 9.92 19.08 -7.94
C GLY A 123 10.86 19.03 -9.14
N ARG A 124 10.29 18.98 -10.35
CA ARG A 124 11.03 18.92 -11.62
C ARG A 124 12.06 20.05 -11.80
N HIS A 125 11.86 21.18 -11.10
CA HIS A 125 12.73 22.36 -11.13
C HIS A 125 13.59 22.52 -9.88
N ALA A 126 13.84 21.46 -9.12
CA ALA A 126 14.74 21.54 -7.98
C ALA A 126 16.14 21.98 -8.43
N ARG A 127 16.69 23.01 -7.78
CA ARG A 127 18.00 23.58 -8.11
C ARG A 127 19.14 22.58 -7.97
N ASN A 128 18.99 21.61 -7.05
CA ASN A 128 19.96 20.56 -6.85
C ASN A 128 19.26 19.19 -6.76
N PRO A 129 19.37 18.32 -7.77
CA PRO A 129 18.76 16.99 -7.73
C PRO A 129 19.41 16.05 -6.71
N ARG A 130 20.58 16.43 -6.15
CA ARG A 130 21.29 15.68 -5.11
C ARG A 130 20.95 16.15 -3.68
N GLU A 131 20.06 17.12 -3.51
CA GLU A 131 19.62 17.53 -2.18
C GLU A 131 19.00 16.33 -1.42
N PRO A 132 19.37 16.11 -0.14
CA PRO A 132 18.86 14.99 0.63
C PRO A 132 17.33 15.05 0.69
N ARG A 133 16.69 13.95 0.29
CA ARG A 133 15.22 13.84 0.28
C ARG A 133 14.65 13.66 1.66
N VAL A 134 15.38 12.98 2.53
CA VAL A 134 14.96 12.66 3.89
C VAL A 134 15.04 13.93 4.73
N ILE A 135 13.90 14.36 5.27
CA ILE A 135 13.83 15.52 6.15
C ILE A 135 13.81 15.04 7.60
N HIS A 136 13.08 13.96 7.90
CA HIS A 136 12.93 13.45 9.27
C HIS A 136 12.96 11.93 9.35
N HIS A 137 13.60 11.45 10.42
CA HIS A 137 13.55 10.07 10.89
C HIS A 137 12.47 9.97 11.97
N VAL A 138 11.39 9.24 11.67
CA VAL A 138 10.20 9.22 12.52
C VAL A 138 10.01 7.83 13.11
N ALA A 139 9.86 7.78 14.44
CA ALA A 139 9.55 6.56 15.17
C ALA A 139 8.05 6.38 15.41
N VAL A 140 7.59 5.13 15.38
CA VAL A 140 6.18 4.77 15.56
C VAL A 140 5.92 4.45 17.03
N ARG A 141 5.34 5.41 17.77
CA ARG A 141 5.12 5.31 19.23
C ARG A 141 4.42 4.03 19.67
N ARG A 142 3.40 3.55 18.93
CA ARG A 142 2.67 2.31 19.25
C ARG A 142 3.57 1.07 19.35
N ILE A 143 4.65 1.00 18.55
CA ILE A 143 5.57 -0.15 18.55
C ILE A 143 6.56 -0.03 19.71
N TYR A 144 7.09 1.17 19.94
CA TYR A 144 8.01 1.43 21.05
C TYR A 144 7.34 1.24 22.41
N ASN A 145 6.10 1.69 22.58
CA ASN A 145 5.32 1.45 23.80
C ASN A 145 5.07 -0.04 24.04
N ARG A 146 4.87 -0.84 22.99
CA ARG A 146 4.61 -2.28 23.10
C ARG A 146 5.88 -3.10 23.39
N THR A 147 7.01 -2.67 22.85
CA THR A 147 8.29 -3.42 22.93
C THR A 147 9.19 -2.94 24.06
N GLY A 148 8.92 -1.78 24.66
CA GLY A 148 9.77 -1.18 25.69
C GLY A 148 11.15 -0.74 25.18
N LYS A 149 11.32 -0.62 23.86
CA LYS A 149 12.59 -0.21 23.26
C LYS A 149 12.91 1.26 23.55
N VAL A 150 14.19 1.58 23.65
CA VAL A 150 14.67 2.98 23.76
C VAL A 150 14.70 3.60 22.38
N LEU A 151 14.25 4.86 22.28
CA LEU A 151 14.24 5.62 21.03
C LEU A 151 15.69 5.83 20.53
N PRO A 152 16.01 5.51 19.27
CA PRO A 152 17.34 5.74 18.73
C PRO A 152 17.64 7.24 18.61
N GLU A 153 18.91 7.61 18.71
CA GLU A 153 19.35 8.99 18.57
C GLU A 153 18.96 9.58 17.20
N GLY A 154 18.40 10.79 17.20
CA GLY A 154 17.96 11.48 15.99
C GLY A 154 16.55 11.12 15.48
N PHE A 155 15.85 10.18 16.13
CA PHE A 155 14.45 9.88 15.82
C PHE A 155 13.50 10.72 16.68
N VAL A 156 12.38 11.12 16.10
CA VAL A 156 11.29 11.83 16.80
C VAL A 156 9.98 11.07 16.58
N PHE A 157 9.04 11.11 17.51
CA PHE A 157 7.74 10.46 17.32
C PHE A 157 6.83 11.24 16.34
N ASP A 158 5.97 10.53 15.57
CA ASP A 158 5.05 11.13 14.57
C ASP A 158 4.15 12.24 15.17
N ASP A 159 3.81 12.14 16.46
CA ASP A 159 2.96 13.10 17.17
C ASP A 159 3.70 14.33 17.72
N GLU A 160 5.01 14.21 17.96
CA GLU A 160 5.86 15.33 18.40
C GLU A 160 6.26 16.22 17.23
N TRP A 161 6.37 15.65 16.03
CA TRP A 161 6.66 16.40 14.80
C TRP A 161 5.50 17.29 14.33
N ARG A 162 4.24 16.98 14.70
CA ARG A 162 3.07 17.73 14.21
C ARG A 162 2.69 18.95 15.06
N ARG A 163 3.50 19.33 16.04
CA ARG A 163 3.29 20.54 16.86
C ARG A 163 4.17 21.69 16.41
#